data_AF-A0A7Y2Y7F2-F1
#
_entry.id   AF-A0A7Y2Y7F2-F1
#
_cell.length_a   1.000
_cell.length_b   1.000
_cell.length_c   1.000
_cell.angle_alpha   90.00
_cell.angle_beta   90.00
_cell.angle_gamma   90.00
#
_symmetry.space_group_name_H-M   'P 1'
#
loop_
_entity.id
_entity.type
_entity.pdbx_description
1 polymer ?
#
loop_
_entity_poly.entity_id
_entity_poly.type
_entity_poly.pdbx_seq_one_letter_code
_entity_poly.pdbx_strand_id
1 'polypeptide(L)'
;IITEYILSKNDLDELKQKKMQKEIDKLNDHIIVCGYGRNGKQAVKKLLAHDKKFVVVEMDKEVADRYKSPLLPMIIGNANEDEVLIQAGIERADIMISALPSDADNLFAVLSARQLNKDLKIISRASEETSYQKLKLAGANNVILPDKIGGDHMASLVVVPDLVEFIDNLGIVGKKNINIEEVPVDKLYNAQESKSIRELDLRQKTGCTVIGFKGPNGEYLVNPGADVVLVPESKIIVLGRPEQIQNLNSTYDL
;
A
#
# COMPACT_ATOMS: atom_id res chain seq x y z
N ILE A 1 -28.76 13.17 -37.82
CA ILE A 1 -27.64 12.19 -37.80
C ILE A 1 -26.57 12.57 -36.77
N ILE A 2 -25.90 13.74 -36.84
CA ILE A 2 -24.87 14.11 -35.84
C ILE A 2 -25.45 14.32 -34.43
N THR A 3 -26.59 15.00 -34.29
CA THR A 3 -27.23 15.28 -32.98
C THR A 3 -27.69 14.01 -32.25
N GLU A 4 -28.21 13.03 -32.98
CA GLU A 4 -28.71 11.75 -32.46
C GLU A 4 -27.56 10.83 -32.02
N TYR A 5 -26.43 10.91 -32.73
CA TYR A 5 -25.20 10.20 -32.38
C TYR A 5 -24.52 10.78 -31.13
N ILE A 6 -24.62 12.10 -30.92
CA ILE A 6 -24.10 12.77 -29.71
C ILE A 6 -24.96 12.43 -28.48
N LEU A 7 -26.29 12.43 -28.63
CA LEU A 7 -27.23 12.05 -27.56
C LEU A 7 -27.02 10.60 -27.11
N SER A 8 -26.94 9.66 -28.05
CA SER A 8 -26.77 8.24 -27.71
C SER A 8 -25.43 7.92 -27.04
N LYS A 9 -24.36 8.66 -27.36
CA LYS A 9 -23.04 8.45 -26.75
C LYS A 9 -22.99 8.94 -25.29
N ASN A 10 -23.62 10.08 -24.99
CA ASN A 10 -23.72 10.60 -23.62
C ASN A 10 -24.51 9.65 -22.71
N ASP A 11 -25.64 9.12 -23.17
CA ASP A 11 -26.47 8.19 -22.39
C ASP A 11 -25.70 6.89 -22.04
N LEU A 12 -24.91 6.37 -22.98
CA LEU A 12 -24.10 5.17 -22.75
C LEU A 12 -22.97 5.39 -21.73
N ASP A 13 -22.36 6.57 -21.73
CA ASP A 13 -21.30 6.89 -20.77
C ASP A 13 -21.88 7.11 -19.37
N GLU A 14 -23.04 7.75 -19.24
CA GLU A 14 -23.76 7.85 -17.96
C GLU A 14 -24.14 6.49 -17.38
N LEU A 15 -24.68 5.59 -18.22
CA LEU A 15 -25.02 4.23 -17.78
C LEU A 15 -23.80 3.45 -17.29
N LYS A 16 -22.65 3.61 -17.97
CA LYS A 16 -21.39 3.01 -17.53
C LYS A 16 -20.91 3.59 -16.20
N GLN A 17 -20.99 4.92 -16.02
CA GLN A 17 -20.62 5.56 -14.75
C GLN A 17 -21.50 5.09 -13.61
N LYS A 18 -22.82 5.03 -13.81
CA LYS A 18 -23.76 4.48 -12.81
C LYS A 18 -23.47 3.02 -12.47
N LYS A 19 -23.10 2.20 -13.47
CA LYS A 19 -22.69 0.81 -13.23
C LYS A 19 -21.38 0.74 -12.44
N MET A 20 -20.40 1.57 -12.78
CA MET A 20 -19.13 1.65 -12.07
C MET A 20 -19.34 2.07 -10.61
N GLN A 21 -20.12 3.13 -10.38
CA GLN A 21 -20.46 3.61 -9.04
C GLN A 21 -21.10 2.51 -8.20
N LYS A 22 -22.04 1.73 -8.76
CA LYS A 22 -22.63 0.58 -8.06
C LYS A 22 -21.62 -0.50 -7.67
N GLU A 23 -20.54 -0.69 -8.41
CA GLU A 23 -19.47 -1.62 -8.02
C GLU A 23 -18.60 -1.03 -6.91
N ILE A 24 -18.31 0.28 -6.97
CA ILE A 24 -17.57 1.01 -5.94
C ILE A 24 -18.35 1.06 -4.62
N ASP A 25 -19.68 1.19 -4.68
CA ASP A 25 -20.58 1.20 -3.52
C ASP A 25 -20.57 -0.11 -2.75
N LYS A 26 -20.20 -1.23 -3.39
CA LYS A 26 -20.07 -2.55 -2.76
C LYS A 26 -18.71 -2.78 -2.09
N LEU A 27 -17.73 -1.92 -2.35
CA LEU A 27 -16.40 -2.06 -1.77
C LEU A 27 -16.43 -1.66 -0.28
N ASN A 28 -15.70 -2.40 0.54
CA ASN A 28 -15.40 -2.10 1.94
C ASN A 28 -13.95 -2.50 2.19
N ASP A 29 -13.30 -1.86 3.16
CA ASP A 29 -11.88 -2.05 3.51
C ASP A 29 -10.97 -1.95 2.28
N HIS A 30 -11.38 -1.13 1.30
CA HIS A 30 -10.66 -0.94 0.05
C HIS A 30 -9.70 0.24 0.13
N ILE A 31 -8.90 0.37 -0.92
CA ILE A 31 -7.89 1.43 -1.03
C ILE A 31 -8.39 2.50 -2.00
N ILE A 32 -8.32 3.77 -1.61
CA ILE A 32 -8.57 4.90 -2.51
C ILE A 32 -7.22 5.41 -3.02
N VAL A 33 -7.06 5.57 -4.33
CA VAL A 33 -5.86 6.16 -4.94
C VAL A 33 -6.24 7.48 -5.61
N CYS A 34 -5.83 8.60 -5.03
CA CYS A 34 -6.06 9.93 -5.56
C CYS A 34 -4.95 10.30 -6.55
N GLY A 35 -5.29 10.41 -7.82
CA GLY A 35 -4.40 10.67 -8.94
C GLY A 35 -3.87 9.39 -9.59
N TYR A 36 -4.06 9.28 -10.90
CA TYR A 36 -3.57 8.22 -11.77
C TYR A 36 -2.39 8.69 -12.64
N GLY A 37 -1.50 9.49 -12.04
CA GLY A 37 -0.25 9.93 -12.65
C GLY A 37 0.86 8.86 -12.60
N ARG A 38 2.12 9.31 -12.61
CA ARG A 38 3.30 8.42 -12.56
C ARG A 38 3.30 7.52 -11.33
N ASN A 39 3.16 8.11 -10.13
CA ASN A 39 3.18 7.36 -8.87
C ASN A 39 1.89 6.54 -8.66
N GLY A 40 0.72 7.13 -8.93
CA GLY A 40 -0.56 6.44 -8.81
C GLY A 40 -0.66 5.17 -9.68
N LYS A 41 -0.16 5.23 -10.92
CA LYS A 41 -0.07 4.05 -11.81
C LYS A 41 0.78 2.92 -11.22
N GLN A 42 1.94 3.25 -10.65
CA GLN A 42 2.80 2.23 -10.03
C GLN A 42 2.15 1.62 -8.79
N ALA A 43 1.50 2.45 -7.96
CA ALA A 43 0.73 1.98 -6.81
C ALA A 43 -0.36 1.00 -7.26
N VAL A 44 -1.22 1.41 -8.20
CA VAL A 44 -2.30 0.55 -8.75
C VAL A 44 -1.77 -0.75 -9.35
N LYS A 45 -0.66 -0.71 -10.11
CA LYS A 45 -0.04 -1.91 -10.66
C LYS A 45 0.35 -2.91 -9.55
N LYS A 46 0.90 -2.42 -8.44
CA LYS A 46 1.26 -3.26 -7.29
C LYS A 46 0.01 -3.79 -6.57
N LEU A 47 -1.02 -2.95 -6.39
CA LEU A 47 -2.28 -3.38 -5.79
C LEU A 47 -2.97 -4.49 -6.58
N LEU A 48 -3.00 -4.36 -7.92
CA LEU A 48 -3.50 -5.40 -8.82
C LEU A 48 -2.69 -6.69 -8.72
N ALA A 49 -1.37 -6.61 -8.63
CA ALA A 49 -0.51 -7.80 -8.51
C ALA A 49 -0.70 -8.57 -7.18
N HIS A 50 -1.34 -7.95 -6.20
CA HIS A 50 -1.60 -8.51 -4.86
C HIS A 50 -3.09 -8.65 -4.56
N ASP A 51 -3.95 -8.65 -5.60
CA ASP A 51 -5.40 -8.83 -5.50
C ASP A 51 -6.08 -7.91 -4.46
N LYS A 52 -5.54 -6.70 -4.28
CA LYS A 52 -6.12 -5.70 -3.38
C LYS A 52 -7.27 -4.98 -4.07
N LYS A 53 -8.37 -4.77 -3.33
CA LYS A 53 -9.52 -3.98 -3.79
C LYS A 53 -9.17 -2.49 -3.70
N PHE A 54 -9.41 -1.75 -4.78
CA PHE A 54 -9.15 -0.31 -4.79
C PHE A 54 -10.12 0.43 -5.72
N VAL A 55 -10.15 1.75 -5.59
CA VAL A 55 -10.77 2.70 -6.52
C VAL A 55 -9.82 3.86 -6.77
N VAL A 56 -9.79 4.37 -7.99
CA VAL A 56 -8.95 5.51 -8.38
C VAL A 56 -9.82 6.76 -8.53
N VAL A 57 -9.37 7.88 -7.98
CA VAL A 57 -9.96 9.21 -8.25
C VAL A 57 -9.02 9.95 -9.18
N GLU A 58 -9.48 10.32 -10.38
CA GLU A 58 -8.69 11.05 -11.36
C GLU A 58 -9.48 12.23 -11.91
N MET A 59 -8.87 13.41 -11.92
CA MET A 59 -9.52 14.65 -12.39
C MET A 59 -9.44 14.77 -13.91
N ASP A 60 -8.36 14.27 -14.52
CA ASP A 60 -8.16 14.32 -15.97
C ASP A 60 -9.01 13.24 -16.66
N LYS A 61 -10.11 13.70 -17.28
CA LYS A 61 -11.02 12.85 -18.05
C LYS A 61 -10.32 12.11 -19.20
N GLU A 62 -9.32 12.70 -19.85
CA GLU A 62 -8.60 12.01 -20.92
C GLU A 62 -7.77 10.84 -20.40
N VAL A 63 -7.18 10.99 -19.22
CA VAL A 63 -6.49 9.89 -18.54
C VAL A 63 -7.49 8.80 -18.15
N ALA A 64 -8.61 9.16 -17.55
CA ALA A 64 -9.64 8.21 -17.16
C ALA A 64 -10.21 7.44 -18.37
N ASP A 65 -10.51 8.12 -19.47
CA ASP A 65 -11.04 7.50 -20.69
C ASP A 65 -9.99 6.61 -21.38
N ARG A 66 -8.71 7.01 -21.37
CA ARG A 66 -7.60 6.23 -21.95
C ARG A 66 -7.37 4.90 -21.24
N TYR A 67 -7.52 4.87 -19.91
CA TYR A 67 -7.22 3.69 -19.09
C TYR A 67 -8.49 2.97 -18.60
N LYS A 68 -9.66 3.33 -19.11
CA LYS A 68 -10.95 2.74 -18.75
C LYS A 68 -10.92 1.21 -18.90
N SER A 69 -11.10 0.50 -17.79
CA SER A 69 -11.08 -0.96 -17.75
C SER A 69 -11.96 -1.48 -16.60
N PRO A 70 -12.63 -2.64 -16.75
CA PRO A 70 -13.34 -3.27 -15.63
C PRO A 70 -12.45 -3.61 -14.43
N LEU A 71 -11.14 -3.78 -14.65
CA LEU A 71 -10.16 -4.04 -13.59
C LEU A 71 -9.61 -2.76 -12.94
N LEU A 72 -10.04 -1.60 -13.42
CA LEU A 72 -9.54 -0.29 -12.98
C LEU A 72 -10.74 0.63 -12.71
N PRO A 73 -11.44 0.42 -11.58
CA PRO A 73 -12.55 1.28 -11.20
C PRO A 73 -12.03 2.70 -10.93
N MET A 74 -12.64 3.66 -11.63
CA MET A 74 -12.24 5.06 -11.64
C MET A 74 -13.45 5.97 -11.43
N ILE A 75 -13.28 6.96 -10.57
CA ILE A 75 -14.17 8.12 -10.42
C ILE A 75 -13.48 9.31 -11.06
N ILE A 76 -14.20 9.99 -11.95
CA ILE A 76 -13.73 11.22 -12.57
C ILE A 76 -14.13 12.37 -11.67
N GLY A 77 -13.15 13.01 -11.02
CA GLY A 77 -13.42 14.08 -10.07
C GLY A 77 -12.17 14.61 -9.39
N ASN A 78 -12.32 15.74 -8.70
CA ASN A 78 -11.26 16.34 -7.92
C ASN A 78 -11.22 15.72 -6.51
N ALA A 79 -10.09 15.12 -6.14
CA ALA A 79 -9.91 14.51 -4.83
C ALA A 79 -9.89 15.52 -3.66
N ASN A 80 -9.83 16.82 -3.94
CA ASN A 80 -9.99 17.89 -2.94
C ASN A 80 -11.46 18.16 -2.58
N GLU A 81 -12.42 17.57 -3.31
CA GLU A 81 -13.85 17.72 -3.05
C GLU A 81 -14.35 16.55 -2.20
N ASP A 82 -14.93 16.86 -1.03
CA ASP A 82 -15.47 15.86 -0.10
C ASP A 82 -16.47 14.92 -0.79
N GLU A 83 -17.34 15.46 -1.65
CA GLU A 83 -18.33 14.68 -2.40
C GLU A 83 -17.69 13.59 -3.27
N VAL A 84 -16.52 13.86 -3.88
CA VAL A 84 -15.79 12.90 -4.71
C VAL A 84 -15.17 11.81 -3.83
N LEU A 85 -14.62 12.17 -2.67
CA LEU A 85 -14.09 11.19 -1.71
C LEU A 85 -15.21 10.32 -1.12
N ILE A 86 -16.38 10.89 -0.85
CA ILE A 86 -17.56 10.16 -0.40
C ILE A 86 -18.03 9.18 -1.49
N GLN A 87 -18.09 9.61 -2.75
CA GLN A 87 -18.38 8.72 -3.89
C GLN A 87 -17.35 7.58 -4.01
N ALA A 88 -16.08 7.85 -3.69
CA ALA A 88 -15.02 6.83 -3.62
C ALA A 88 -15.16 5.90 -2.41
N GLY A 89 -16.08 6.18 -1.50
CA GLY A 89 -16.35 5.37 -0.31
C GLY A 89 -15.36 5.57 0.81
N ILE A 90 -14.87 6.80 1.02
CA ILE A 90 -13.82 7.08 2.00
C ILE A 90 -14.19 6.70 3.45
N GLU A 91 -15.47 6.79 3.81
CA GLU A 91 -15.97 6.42 5.14
C GLU A 91 -15.82 4.92 5.44
N ARG A 92 -15.73 4.08 4.41
CA ARG A 92 -15.61 2.61 4.49
C ARG A 92 -14.29 2.08 3.92
N ALA A 93 -13.37 2.98 3.56
CA ALA A 93 -12.05 2.63 3.05
C ALA A 93 -11.09 2.40 4.22
N ASP A 94 -10.14 1.48 4.04
CA ASP A 94 -9.08 1.20 5.02
C ASP A 94 -7.87 2.12 4.80
N ILE A 95 -7.57 2.41 3.53
CA ILE A 95 -6.36 3.14 3.14
C ILE A 95 -6.67 4.17 2.05
N MET A 96 -6.01 5.34 2.11
CA MET A 96 -5.93 6.28 0.99
C MET A 96 -4.47 6.56 0.61
N ILE A 97 -4.19 6.53 -0.69
CA ILE A 97 -2.93 6.96 -1.29
C ILE A 97 -3.18 8.27 -2.04
N SER A 98 -2.61 9.38 -1.55
CA SER A 98 -2.66 10.68 -2.24
C SER A 98 -1.42 10.86 -3.10
N ALA A 99 -1.59 10.79 -4.42
CA ALA A 99 -0.53 10.85 -5.42
C ALA A 99 -0.72 12.01 -6.42
N LEU A 100 -1.37 13.09 -5.99
CA LEU A 100 -1.66 14.27 -6.78
C LEU A 100 -0.37 15.02 -7.16
N PRO A 101 -0.36 15.78 -8.27
CA PRO A 101 0.84 16.46 -8.74
C PRO A 101 1.36 17.53 -7.77
N SER A 102 0.47 18.26 -7.09
CA SER A 102 0.81 19.33 -6.15
C SER A 102 0.81 18.85 -4.70
N ASP A 103 1.80 19.29 -3.91
CA ASP A 103 1.83 19.04 -2.47
C ASP A 103 0.69 19.74 -1.72
N ALA A 104 0.21 20.88 -2.24
CA ALA A 104 -0.93 21.58 -1.68
C ALA A 104 -2.24 20.78 -1.87
N ASP A 105 -2.45 20.21 -3.05
CA ASP A 105 -3.62 19.34 -3.30
C ASP A 105 -3.56 18.09 -2.43
N ASN A 106 -2.38 17.47 -2.34
CA ASN A 106 -2.19 16.33 -1.42
C ASN A 106 -2.50 16.72 0.03
N LEU A 107 -2.16 17.95 0.47
CA LEU A 107 -2.48 18.43 1.80
C LEU A 107 -3.99 18.59 2.02
N PHE A 108 -4.70 19.18 1.05
CA PHE A 108 -6.16 19.31 1.12
C PHE A 108 -6.88 17.96 1.10
N ALA A 109 -6.48 17.04 0.22
CA ALA A 109 -7.03 15.69 0.17
C ALA A 109 -6.79 14.94 1.50
N VAL A 110 -5.61 15.07 2.12
CA VAL A 110 -5.30 14.47 3.44
C VAL A 110 -6.20 15.03 4.53
N LEU A 111 -6.38 16.36 4.60
CA LEU A 111 -7.24 17.01 5.60
C LEU A 111 -8.69 16.54 5.47
N SER A 112 -9.22 16.59 4.26
CA SER A 112 -10.59 16.16 3.93
C SER A 112 -10.81 14.70 4.28
N ALA A 113 -9.88 13.83 3.88
CA ALA A 113 -9.90 12.41 4.19
C ALA A 113 -9.89 12.12 5.70
N ARG A 114 -9.04 12.81 6.47
CA ARG A 114 -8.96 12.63 7.93
C ARG A 114 -10.21 13.15 8.63
N GLN A 115 -10.84 14.20 8.09
CA GLN A 115 -12.11 14.73 8.60
C GLN A 115 -13.26 13.73 8.38
N LEU A 116 -13.35 13.15 7.19
CA LEU A 116 -14.40 12.20 6.81
C LEU A 116 -14.22 10.82 7.46
N ASN A 117 -12.98 10.37 7.64
CA ASN A 117 -12.66 9.10 8.27
C ASN A 117 -11.43 9.23 9.19
N LYS A 118 -11.68 9.22 10.50
CA LYS A 118 -10.65 9.40 11.53
C LYS A 118 -9.70 8.22 11.68
N ASP A 119 -10.09 7.03 11.24
CA ASP A 119 -9.30 5.80 11.38
C ASP A 119 -8.55 5.43 10.08
N LEU A 120 -8.88 6.09 8.97
CA LEU A 120 -8.27 5.88 7.66
C LEU A 120 -6.74 5.94 7.71
N LYS A 121 -6.06 4.96 7.11
CA LYS A 121 -4.62 5.03 6.92
C LYS A 121 -4.28 5.84 5.67
N ILE A 122 -3.63 6.99 5.86
CA ILE A 122 -3.33 7.92 4.77
C ILE A 122 -1.84 7.87 4.44
N ILE A 123 -1.53 7.60 3.17
CA ILE A 123 -0.18 7.64 2.60
C ILE A 123 -0.17 8.76 1.57
N SER A 124 0.64 9.79 1.77
CA SER A 124 0.70 10.93 0.87
C SER A 124 2.05 11.07 0.19
N ARG A 125 2.05 11.52 -1.06
CA ARG A 125 3.26 11.97 -1.74
C ARG A 125 3.57 13.41 -1.34
N ALA A 126 4.86 13.71 -1.20
CA ALA A 126 5.39 15.05 -1.20
C ALA A 126 6.49 15.17 -2.26
N SER A 127 6.61 16.34 -2.85
CA SER A 127 7.68 16.69 -3.77
C SER A 127 8.76 17.45 -3.01
N GLU A 128 8.36 18.30 -2.06
CA GLU A 128 9.26 19.11 -1.25
C GLU A 128 9.44 18.55 0.17
N GLU A 129 10.67 18.58 0.69
CA GLU A 129 10.96 18.20 2.09
C GLU A 129 10.20 19.08 3.09
N THR A 130 10.02 20.36 2.76
CA THR A 130 9.28 21.31 3.60
C THR A 130 7.79 20.96 3.73
N SER A 131 7.23 20.19 2.79
CA SER A 131 5.84 19.70 2.85
C SER A 131 5.68 18.48 3.75
N TYR A 132 6.75 17.73 4.02
CA TYR A 132 6.70 16.47 4.77
C TYR A 132 6.02 16.64 6.14
N GLN A 133 6.49 17.61 6.93
CA GLN A 133 5.96 17.84 8.28
C GLN A 133 4.53 18.37 8.25
N LYS A 134 4.18 19.20 7.24
CA LYS A 134 2.82 19.73 7.07
C LYS A 134 1.82 18.61 6.79
N LEU A 135 2.18 17.68 5.90
CA LEU A 135 1.34 16.52 5.58
C LEU A 135 1.19 15.57 6.77
N LYS A 136 2.27 15.33 7.53
CA LYS A 136 2.20 14.56 8.78
C LYS A 136 1.24 15.21 9.79
N LEU A 137 1.37 16.52 10.02
CA LEU A 137 0.50 17.27 10.93
C LEU A 137 -0.98 17.29 10.47
N ALA A 138 -1.22 17.30 9.16
CA ALA A 138 -2.57 17.20 8.60
C ALA A 138 -3.23 15.83 8.78
N GLY A 139 -2.47 14.80 9.21
CA GLY A 139 -3.00 13.48 9.49
C GLY A 139 -2.56 12.39 8.51
N ALA A 140 -1.55 12.65 7.65
CA ALA A 140 -0.93 11.59 6.87
C ALA A 140 -0.15 10.64 7.80
N ASN A 141 -0.49 9.34 7.77
CA ASN A 141 0.25 8.34 8.54
C ASN A 141 1.65 8.13 7.97
N ASN A 142 1.81 8.21 6.65
CA ASN A 142 3.11 8.15 5.98
C ASN A 142 3.21 9.20 4.87
N VAL A 143 4.41 9.73 4.66
CA VAL A 143 4.70 10.67 3.58
C VAL A 143 5.92 10.18 2.81
N ILE A 144 5.77 10.06 1.49
CA ILE A 144 6.79 9.53 0.59
C ILE A 144 7.30 10.67 -0.28
N LEU A 145 8.62 10.81 -0.40
CA LEU A 145 9.28 11.72 -1.33
C LEU A 145 9.90 10.93 -2.49
N PRO A 146 9.18 10.75 -3.61
CA PRO A 146 9.62 9.86 -4.67
C PRO A 146 10.95 10.27 -5.29
N ASP A 147 11.19 11.58 -5.48
CA ASP A 147 12.40 12.07 -6.12
C ASP A 147 13.64 11.88 -5.23
N LYS A 148 13.47 12.03 -3.90
CA LYS A 148 14.52 11.72 -2.93
C LYS A 148 14.85 10.23 -2.91
N ILE A 149 13.82 9.37 -2.79
CA ILE A 149 14.01 7.91 -2.80
C ILE A 149 14.66 7.46 -4.12
N GLY A 150 14.20 7.99 -5.25
CA GLY A 150 14.76 7.69 -6.56
C GLY A 150 16.21 8.14 -6.68
N GLY A 151 16.53 9.36 -6.25
CA GLY A 151 17.90 9.88 -6.25
C GLY A 151 18.85 9.09 -5.34
N ASP A 152 18.43 8.79 -4.11
CA ASP A 152 19.20 7.99 -3.17
C ASP A 152 19.45 6.58 -3.72
N HIS A 153 18.45 5.98 -4.37
CA HIS A 153 18.58 4.67 -5.00
C HIS A 153 19.54 4.71 -6.21
N MET A 154 19.46 5.75 -7.07
CA MET A 154 20.41 5.94 -8.17
C MET A 154 21.85 6.08 -7.67
N ALA A 155 22.07 6.86 -6.61
CA ALA A 155 23.39 6.99 -5.99
C ALA A 155 23.87 5.66 -5.42
N SER A 156 22.98 4.90 -4.77
CA SER A 156 23.29 3.59 -4.19
C SER A 156 23.71 2.57 -5.24
N LEU A 157 23.15 2.62 -6.45
CA LEU A 157 23.58 1.78 -7.58
C LEU A 157 25.01 2.07 -8.06
N VAL A 158 25.57 3.23 -7.72
CA VAL A 158 26.99 3.57 -8.02
C VAL A 158 27.89 3.21 -6.85
N VAL A 159 27.44 3.48 -5.61
CA VAL A 159 28.27 3.34 -4.40
C VAL A 159 28.30 1.90 -3.89
N VAL A 160 27.17 1.19 -3.94
CA VAL A 160 26.98 -0.18 -3.42
C VAL A 160 26.07 -1.01 -4.35
N PRO A 161 26.43 -1.19 -5.64
CA PRO A 161 25.58 -1.84 -6.65
C PRO A 161 25.11 -3.24 -6.22
N ASP A 162 26.02 -4.10 -5.76
CA ASP A 162 25.70 -5.49 -5.40
C ASP A 162 24.69 -5.56 -4.24
N LEU A 163 24.76 -4.61 -3.29
CA LEU A 163 23.82 -4.56 -2.18
C LEU A 163 22.42 -4.15 -2.66
N VAL A 164 22.34 -3.17 -3.55
CA VAL A 164 21.06 -2.72 -4.11
C VAL A 164 20.43 -3.85 -4.94
N GLU A 165 21.20 -4.48 -5.82
CA GLU A 165 20.73 -5.63 -6.61
C GLU A 165 20.24 -6.77 -5.71
N PHE A 166 20.97 -7.05 -4.62
CA PHE A 166 20.53 -8.04 -3.64
C PHE A 166 19.19 -7.67 -3.00
N ILE A 167 19.03 -6.43 -2.53
CA ILE A 167 17.77 -5.96 -1.90
C ILE A 167 16.61 -5.98 -2.88
N ASP A 168 16.81 -5.56 -4.14
CA ASP A 168 15.77 -5.60 -5.16
C ASP A 168 15.32 -7.03 -5.44
N ASN A 169 16.26 -7.98 -5.47
CA ASN A 169 15.96 -9.41 -5.61
C ASN A 169 15.22 -10.01 -4.40
N LEU A 170 15.28 -9.39 -3.22
CA LEU A 170 14.43 -9.76 -2.09
C LEU A 170 12.98 -9.29 -2.25
N GLY A 171 12.75 -8.18 -2.97
CA GLY A 171 11.48 -7.45 -3.04
C GLY A 171 10.59 -7.73 -4.26
N ILE A 172 11.07 -8.45 -5.29
CA ILE A 172 10.26 -8.79 -6.47
C ILE A 172 9.23 -9.86 -6.11
N VAL A 173 8.12 -9.40 -5.55
CA VAL A 173 6.87 -10.17 -5.46
C VAL A 173 6.27 -10.23 -6.86
N GLY A 174 6.70 -11.25 -7.60
CA GLY A 174 6.29 -11.58 -8.95
C GLY A 174 6.23 -13.09 -9.10
N LYS A 175 5.16 -13.68 -8.59
CA LYS A 175 4.69 -15.07 -8.80
C LYS A 175 5.56 -16.26 -8.40
N LYS A 176 6.85 -16.16 -8.03
CA LYS A 176 7.61 -17.37 -7.63
C LYS A 176 8.68 -17.27 -6.53
N ASN A 177 9.10 -16.10 -6.05
CA ASN A 177 10.14 -16.00 -5.01
C ASN A 177 9.69 -15.09 -3.85
N ILE A 178 8.82 -15.58 -2.96
CA ILE A 178 8.62 -14.93 -1.66
C ILE A 178 9.87 -15.24 -0.85
N ASN A 179 10.74 -14.24 -0.71
CA ASN A 179 11.94 -14.38 0.12
C ASN A 179 11.71 -13.85 1.53
N ILE A 180 10.81 -12.87 1.71
CA ILE A 180 10.59 -12.19 2.99
C ILE A 180 9.10 -12.26 3.37
N GLU A 181 8.81 -12.60 4.62
CA GLU A 181 7.46 -12.61 5.18
C GLU A 181 7.42 -11.97 6.58
N GLU A 182 6.31 -11.32 6.91
CA GLU A 182 6.05 -10.75 8.24
C GLU A 182 5.09 -11.68 8.99
N VAL A 183 5.53 -12.22 10.13
CA VAL A 183 4.78 -13.20 10.91
C VAL A 183 4.41 -12.62 12.28
N PRO A 184 3.11 -12.58 12.64
CA PRO A 184 2.68 -12.22 13.98
C PRO A 184 3.20 -13.22 15.02
N VAL A 185 3.74 -12.71 16.12
CA VAL A 185 4.30 -13.57 17.19
C VAL A 185 3.22 -14.43 17.84
N ASP A 186 1.98 -13.96 17.92
CA ASP A 186 0.85 -14.68 18.50
C ASP A 186 0.51 -16.01 17.78
N LYS A 187 1.06 -16.20 16.57
CA LYS A 187 0.92 -17.44 15.79
C LYS A 187 2.06 -18.43 16.02
N LEU A 188 3.18 -17.99 16.59
CA LEU A 188 4.41 -18.79 16.69
C LEU A 188 4.44 -19.68 17.94
N TYR A 189 3.73 -19.28 19.00
CA TYR A 189 3.62 -20.07 20.23
C TYR A 189 2.37 -19.66 21.02
N ASN A 190 1.90 -20.55 21.89
CA ASN A 190 0.79 -20.23 22.80
C ASN A 190 1.22 -19.16 23.82
N ALA A 191 0.47 -18.06 23.89
CA ALA A 191 0.75 -16.84 24.66
C ALA A 191 0.97 -17.00 26.19
N GLN A 192 0.96 -18.23 26.73
CA GLN A 192 1.25 -18.50 28.13
C GLN A 192 2.75 -18.57 28.44
N GLU A 193 3.63 -18.72 27.44
CA GLU A 193 5.08 -18.76 27.62
C GLU A 193 5.78 -17.77 26.70
N SER A 194 6.59 -16.86 27.24
CA SER A 194 7.46 -16.00 26.44
C SER A 194 8.64 -16.82 25.90
N LYS A 195 8.90 -16.76 24.60
CA LYS A 195 10.06 -17.43 23.97
C LYS A 195 10.98 -16.42 23.32
N SER A 196 12.27 -16.61 23.49
CA SER A 196 13.30 -15.94 22.70
C SER A 196 13.39 -16.52 21.29
N ILE A 197 14.02 -15.76 20.38
CA ILE A 197 14.34 -16.25 19.02
C ILE A 197 15.12 -17.56 19.07
N ARG A 198 16.05 -17.71 20.04
CA ARG A 198 16.81 -18.95 20.24
C ARG A 198 15.91 -20.13 20.60
N GLU A 199 14.98 -19.94 21.52
CA GLU A 199 14.08 -21.00 21.99
C GLU A 199 13.03 -21.40 20.94
N LEU A 200 12.65 -20.48 20.05
CA LEU A 200 11.78 -20.80 18.93
C LEU A 200 12.46 -21.76 17.94
N ASP A 201 13.79 -21.63 17.81
CA ASP A 201 14.65 -22.38 16.90
C ASP A 201 14.10 -22.45 15.47
N LEU A 202 13.64 -21.29 14.99
CA LEU A 202 12.87 -21.17 13.76
C LEU A 202 13.67 -21.69 12.54
N ARG A 203 14.97 -21.40 12.50
CA ARG A 203 15.83 -21.79 11.39
C ARG A 203 16.01 -23.31 11.31
N GLN A 204 16.11 -24.01 12.43
CA GLN A 204 16.21 -25.47 12.41
C GLN A 204 14.88 -26.10 11.97
N LYS A 205 13.75 -25.57 12.45
CA LYS A 205 12.41 -26.12 12.16
C LYS A 205 11.94 -25.85 10.73
N THR A 206 12.15 -24.64 10.23
CA THR A 206 11.55 -24.19 8.96
C THR A 206 12.58 -23.85 7.89
N GLY A 207 13.83 -23.60 8.28
CA GLY A 207 14.88 -23.09 7.40
C GLY A 207 14.87 -21.56 7.24
N CYS A 208 13.86 -20.87 7.77
CA CYS A 208 13.76 -19.41 7.71
C CYS A 208 14.68 -18.74 8.74
N THR A 209 15.26 -17.61 8.36
CA THR A 209 16.12 -16.79 9.23
C THR A 209 15.36 -15.55 9.67
N VAL A 210 15.35 -15.26 10.98
CA VAL A 210 14.78 -13.99 11.48
C VAL A 210 15.75 -12.86 11.15
N ILE A 211 15.30 -11.89 10.37
CA ILE A 211 16.09 -10.72 9.95
C ILE A 211 15.59 -9.41 10.59
N GLY A 212 14.40 -9.44 11.20
CA GLY A 212 13.84 -8.28 11.89
C GLY A 212 12.83 -8.66 12.96
N PHE A 213 12.65 -7.76 13.92
CA PHE A 213 11.62 -7.80 14.94
C PHE A 213 10.92 -6.44 14.97
N LYS A 214 9.59 -6.44 15.06
CA LYS A 214 8.76 -5.26 15.24
C LYS A 214 7.96 -5.39 16.52
N GLY A 215 8.26 -4.57 17.52
CA GLY A 215 7.55 -4.59 18.79
C GLY A 215 6.13 -4.03 18.70
N PRO A 216 5.34 -4.17 19.78
CA PRO A 216 3.94 -3.76 19.81
C PRO A 216 3.77 -2.24 19.66
N ASN A 217 4.78 -1.44 20.07
CA ASN A 217 4.76 0.01 19.91
C ASN A 217 5.25 0.46 18.53
N GLY A 218 5.56 -0.48 17.62
CA GLY A 218 5.98 -0.21 16.25
C GLY A 218 7.48 0.03 16.08
N GLU A 219 8.28 -0.14 17.13
CA GLU A 219 9.74 -0.10 17.08
C GLU A 219 10.30 -1.26 16.24
N TYR A 220 11.30 -0.97 15.41
CA TYR A 220 11.96 -1.94 14.54
C TYR A 220 13.37 -2.25 15.04
N LEU A 221 13.70 -3.53 15.15
CA LEU A 221 15.04 -4.03 15.39
C LEU A 221 15.49 -4.89 14.21
N VAL A 222 16.50 -4.41 13.48
CA VAL A 222 17.13 -5.14 12.37
C VAL A 222 18.19 -6.07 12.93
N ASN A 223 18.24 -7.31 12.41
CA ASN A 223 19.14 -8.37 12.88
C ASN A 223 19.06 -8.56 14.42
N PRO A 224 17.87 -8.92 14.95
CA PRO A 224 17.68 -9.08 16.38
C PRO A 224 18.59 -10.18 16.94
N GLY A 225 19.16 -9.95 18.13
CA GLY A 225 19.95 -10.97 18.82
C GLY A 225 19.11 -12.20 19.18
N ALA A 226 19.76 -13.36 19.31
CA ALA A 226 19.06 -14.62 19.61
C ALA A 226 18.35 -14.61 20.99
N ASP A 227 18.78 -13.73 21.90
CA ASP A 227 18.20 -13.52 23.24
C ASP A 227 16.97 -12.61 23.26
N VAL A 228 16.61 -12.00 22.13
CA VAL A 228 15.42 -11.13 22.05
C VAL A 228 14.17 -11.97 22.33
N VAL A 229 13.44 -11.58 23.36
CA VAL A 229 12.18 -12.21 23.77
C VAL A 229 11.06 -11.71 22.86
N LEU A 230 10.35 -12.64 22.24
CA LEU A 230 9.16 -12.37 21.46
C LEU A 230 8.01 -12.10 22.43
N VAL A 231 7.29 -10.99 22.21
CA VAL A 231 6.16 -10.57 23.06
C VAL A 231 4.85 -10.62 22.25
N PRO A 232 3.68 -10.80 22.88
CA PRO A 232 2.40 -10.71 22.18
C PRO A 232 2.23 -9.39 21.42
N GLU A 233 1.42 -9.39 20.36
CA GLU A 233 1.16 -8.23 19.48
C GLU A 233 2.40 -7.68 18.73
N SER A 234 3.54 -8.36 18.83
CA SER A 234 4.73 -8.08 18.03
C SER A 234 4.78 -8.95 16.77
N LYS A 235 5.74 -8.65 15.89
CA LYS A 235 5.92 -9.37 14.63
C LYS A 235 7.39 -9.64 14.37
N ILE A 236 7.69 -10.76 13.72
CA ILE A 236 9.03 -11.03 13.19
C ILE A 236 9.03 -10.92 11.67
N ILE A 237 10.17 -10.52 11.12
CA ILE A 237 10.41 -10.51 9.68
C ILE A 237 11.37 -11.64 9.40
N VAL A 238 10.94 -12.58 8.57
CA VAL A 238 11.71 -13.78 8.25
C VAL A 238 12.15 -13.75 6.80
N LEU A 239 13.34 -14.28 6.54
CA LEU A 239 13.93 -14.50 5.23
C LEU A 239 14.07 -16.00 4.97
N GLY A 240 13.54 -16.51 3.87
CA GLY A 240 13.66 -17.90 3.47
C GLY A 240 13.29 -18.12 2.01
N ARG A 241 13.72 -19.24 1.42
CA ARG A 241 13.27 -19.68 0.09
C ARG A 241 11.78 -20.01 0.11
N PRO A 242 11.09 -20.02 -1.05
CA PRO A 242 9.66 -20.34 -1.13
C PRO A 242 9.26 -21.63 -0.40
N GLU A 243 10.05 -22.70 -0.51
CA GLU A 243 9.78 -23.95 0.19
C GLU A 243 9.91 -23.84 1.72
N GLN A 244 10.81 -22.96 2.21
CA GLN A 244 11.02 -22.71 3.64
C GLN A 244 9.88 -21.88 4.22
N ILE A 245 9.43 -20.87 3.46
CA ILE A 245 8.26 -20.06 3.79
C ILE A 245 7.00 -20.92 3.81
N GLN A 246 6.81 -21.80 2.83
CA GLN A 246 5.68 -22.72 2.83
C GLN A 246 5.71 -23.68 4.03
N ASN A 247 6.90 -24.17 4.40
CA ASN A 247 7.09 -25.00 5.58
C ASN A 247 6.79 -24.23 6.89
N LEU A 248 7.22 -22.97 6.97
CA LEU A 248 6.89 -22.07 8.08
C LEU A 248 5.36 -21.93 8.23
N ASN A 249 4.66 -21.62 7.14
CA ASN A 249 3.21 -21.40 7.17
C ASN A 249 2.46 -22.69 7.53
N SER A 250 2.95 -23.84 7.07
CA SER A 250 2.38 -25.15 7.43
C SER A 250 2.66 -25.54 8.89
N THR A 251 3.81 -25.14 9.44
CA THR A 251 4.21 -25.48 10.82
C THR A 251 3.44 -24.67 11.87
N TYR A 252 3.12 -23.41 11.55
CA TYR A 252 2.49 -22.46 12.49
C TYR A 252 1.06 -22.03 12.10
N ASP A 253 0.47 -22.69 11.09
CA ASP A 253 -0.91 -22.44 10.63
C ASP A 253 -1.18 -20.94 10.35
N LEU A 254 -0.32 -20.37 9.49
CA LEU A 254 -0.30 -18.95 9.10
C LEU A 254 -1.20 -18.65 7.89
#